data_AF-A0A356FXR1-F1
#
_entry.id   AF-A0A356FXR1-F1
#
_cell.length_a   1.000
_cell.length_b   1.000
_cell.length_c   1.000
_cell.angle_alpha   90.00
_cell.angle_beta   90.00
_cell.angle_gamma   90.00
#
_symmetry.space_group_name_H-M   'P 1'
#
loop_
_entity.id
_entity.type
_entity.pdbx_description
1 polymer ?
#
loop_
_entity_poly.entity_id
_entity_poly.type
_entity_poly.pdbx_seq_one_letter_code
_entity_poly.pdbx_strand_id
1 'polypeptide(L)'
;MEHKSEIIKLYEKGKLGQFPLGTLRVKAALMLIRDYHFSLFSPKLTRSYDCVRWGKGNNGTVYFADSRQDAADRYLGAVKAVGKYKVYLLHFLRDDKNVRAFVLENPVLNNKAKTTYNIVYAALCEMLDLLIVYYDGLQRTKTG
;
A
#
# COMPACT_ATOMS: atom_id res chain seq x y z
N MET A 1 2.41 -23.09 8.96
CA MET A 1 2.31 -22.57 7.59
C MET A 1 2.32 -21.06 7.68
N GLU A 2 3.36 -20.40 7.16
CA GLU A 2 3.40 -18.94 7.11
C GLU A 2 2.28 -18.42 6.19
N HIS A 3 1.46 -17.51 6.71
CA HIS A 3 0.38 -16.91 5.93
C HIS A 3 0.99 -15.96 4.90
N LYS A 4 0.96 -16.36 3.63
CA LYS A 4 1.45 -15.55 2.52
C LYS A 4 0.41 -14.49 2.15
N SER A 5 0.81 -13.22 2.11
CA SER A 5 -0.09 -12.11 1.72
C SER A 5 -0.66 -12.32 0.31
N GLU A 6 -1.90 -11.89 0.11
CA GLU A 6 -2.60 -11.96 -1.18
C GLU A 6 -1.86 -11.23 -2.29
N ILE A 7 -1.18 -10.11 -1.99
CA ILE A 7 -0.44 -9.37 -3.02
C ILE A 7 0.73 -10.18 -3.60
N ILE A 8 1.39 -11.00 -2.77
CA ILE A 8 2.48 -11.87 -3.21
C ILE A 8 1.91 -13.00 -4.06
N LYS A 9 0.76 -13.57 -3.69
CA LYS A 9 0.07 -14.59 -4.51
C LYS A 9 -0.32 -14.03 -5.88
N LEU A 10 -0.76 -12.77 -5.95
CA LEU A 10 -1.10 -12.11 -7.21
C LEU A 10 0.13 -11.89 -8.10
N TYR A 11 1.27 -11.54 -7.51
CA TYR A 11 2.53 -11.43 -8.24
C TYR A 11 2.96 -12.75 -8.87
N GLU A 12 2.96 -13.84 -8.08
CA GLU A 12 3.37 -15.16 -8.57
C GLU A 12 2.46 -15.68 -9.67
N LYS A 13 1.18 -15.28 -9.66
CA LYS A 13 0.20 -15.57 -10.72
C LYS A 13 0.31 -14.63 -11.92
N GLY A 14 1.30 -13.73 -11.96
CA GLY A 14 1.49 -12.74 -13.03
C GLY A 14 0.38 -11.69 -13.14
N LYS A 15 -0.46 -11.54 -12.11
CA LYS A 15 -1.61 -10.62 -12.12
C LYS A 15 -1.23 -9.17 -11.89
N LEU A 16 -0.02 -8.91 -11.41
CA LEU A 16 0.53 -7.57 -11.22
C LEU A 16 1.35 -7.09 -12.43
N GLY A 17 1.31 -7.82 -13.55
CA GLY A 17 2.11 -7.53 -14.74
C GLY A 17 3.44 -8.27 -14.77
N GLN A 18 4.19 -8.08 -15.86
CA GLN A 18 5.47 -8.73 -16.10
C GLN A 18 6.64 -7.94 -15.51
N PHE A 19 7.80 -8.58 -15.39
CA PHE A 19 9.06 -7.91 -15.06
C PHE A 19 9.37 -6.80 -16.09
N PRO A 20 9.86 -5.61 -15.67
CA PRO A 20 10.19 -5.20 -14.30
C PRO A 20 9.02 -4.62 -13.49
N LEU A 21 7.92 -4.25 -14.15
CA LEU A 21 6.83 -3.50 -13.55
C LEU A 21 6.13 -4.26 -12.42
N GLY A 22 5.90 -5.56 -12.59
CA GLY A 22 5.30 -6.42 -11.55
C GLY A 22 6.13 -6.42 -10.25
N THR A 23 7.46 -6.43 -10.36
CA THR A 23 8.37 -6.39 -9.21
C THR A 23 8.29 -5.04 -8.48
N LEU A 24 8.24 -3.93 -9.23
CA LEU A 24 8.08 -2.60 -8.65
C LEU A 24 6.75 -2.47 -7.91
N ARG A 25 5.66 -3.00 -8.48
CA ARG A 25 4.33 -2.99 -7.86
C ARG A 25 4.29 -3.75 -6.55
N VAL A 26 4.90 -4.95 -6.49
CA VAL A 26 5.01 -5.71 -5.23
C VAL A 26 5.86 -4.97 -4.22
N LYS A 27 6.99 -4.40 -4.63
CA LYS A 27 7.86 -3.64 -3.73
C LYS A 27 7.11 -2.46 -3.10
N ALA A 28 6.38 -1.68 -3.90
CA ALA A 28 5.57 -0.57 -3.41
C ALA A 28 4.45 -1.02 -2.46
N ALA A 29 3.79 -2.15 -2.76
CA ALA A 29 2.80 -2.75 -1.88
C ALA A 29 3.40 -3.15 -0.52
N LEU A 30 4.54 -3.83 -0.53
CA LEU A 30 5.22 -4.27 0.69
C LEU A 30 5.72 -3.08 1.53
N MET A 31 6.17 -2.00 0.89
CA MET A 31 6.52 -0.76 1.59
C MET A 31 5.32 -0.17 2.33
N LEU A 32 4.15 -0.11 1.69
CA LEU A 32 2.93 0.38 2.34
C LEU A 32 2.49 -0.53 3.50
N ILE A 33 2.50 -1.85 3.30
CA ILE A 33 2.16 -2.82 4.35
C ILE A 33 3.10 -2.64 5.56
N ARG A 34 4.40 -2.47 5.30
CA ARG A 34 5.40 -2.20 6.34
C ARG A 34 5.09 -0.90 7.09
N ASP A 35 4.85 0.20 6.38
CA ASP A 35 4.57 1.50 7.00
C ASP A 35 3.26 1.47 7.82
N TYR A 36 2.23 0.79 7.32
CA TYR A 36 0.99 0.56 8.07
C TYR A 36 1.21 -0.23 9.36
N HIS A 37 1.88 -1.38 9.30
CA HIS A 37 2.12 -2.20 10.49
C HIS A 37 3.06 -1.52 11.49
N PHE A 38 4.12 -0.86 11.00
CA PHE A 38 5.11 -0.23 11.87
C PHE A 38 4.57 1.02 12.56
N SER A 39 3.72 1.79 11.88
CA SER A 39 3.08 2.97 12.48
C SER A 39 2.11 2.64 13.61
N LEU A 40 1.69 1.36 13.74
CA LEU A 40 0.60 0.95 14.63
C LEU A 40 -0.66 1.80 14.41
N PHE A 41 -0.90 2.20 13.16
CA PHE A 41 -1.97 3.13 12.82
C PHE A 41 -3.33 2.55 13.26
N SER A 42 -3.92 3.17 14.28
CA SER A 42 -5.29 2.94 14.71
C SER A 42 -6.02 4.29 14.64
N PRO A 43 -7.22 4.37 14.03
CA PRO A 43 -7.97 5.62 13.94
C PRO A 43 -8.22 6.33 15.28
N LYS A 44 -8.12 5.61 16.41
CA LYS A 44 -8.30 6.15 17.76
C LYS A 44 -7.03 6.70 18.40
N LEU A 45 -5.83 6.27 17.96
CA LEU A 45 -4.54 6.68 18.53
C LEU A 45 -3.96 7.95 17.88
N THR A 46 -4.47 8.34 16.71
CA THR A 46 -3.91 9.42 15.89
C THR A 46 -4.09 10.84 16.45
N ARG A 47 -5.08 11.07 17.33
CA ARG A 47 -5.23 12.37 18.02
C ARG A 47 -4.07 12.70 18.98
N SER A 48 -3.25 11.71 19.34
CA SER A 48 -2.16 11.87 20.32
C SER A 48 -0.78 12.14 19.69
N TYR A 49 -0.65 12.11 18.37
CA TYR A 49 0.61 12.40 17.68
C TYR A 49 0.74 13.86 17.21
N ASP A 50 -0.36 14.61 17.14
CA ASP A 50 -0.38 16.05 16.79
C ASP A 50 0.46 16.91 17.77
N CYS A 51 0.82 16.38 18.93
CA CYS A 51 1.52 17.09 20.01
C CYS A 51 2.96 16.62 20.29
N VAL A 52 3.53 15.68 19.53
CA VAL A 52 4.91 15.19 19.79
C VAL A 52 5.91 15.93 18.90
N ARG A 53 6.69 16.83 19.53
CA ARG A 53 7.74 17.63 18.88
C ARG A 53 8.80 16.77 18.18
N TRP A 54 9.30 17.34 17.08
CA TRP A 54 10.33 16.85 16.18
C TRP A 54 11.63 16.51 16.95
N GLY A 55 12.00 15.23 16.99
CA GLY A 55 13.32 14.79 17.44
C GLY A 55 14.21 14.48 16.24
N LYS A 56 15.40 15.10 16.18
CA LYS A 56 16.44 14.75 15.20
C LYS A 56 16.97 13.36 15.51
N GLY A 57 16.71 12.40 14.63
CA GLY A 57 17.38 11.09 14.65
C GLY A 57 18.85 11.24 14.29
N ASN A 58 19.73 10.68 15.12
CA ASN A 58 21.16 10.54 14.82
C ASN A 58 21.37 9.26 13.99
N ASN A 59 22.20 9.40 12.96
CA ASN A 59 22.79 8.36 12.09
C ASN A 59 22.07 8.10 10.74
N GLY A 60 22.74 8.54 9.68
CA GLY A 60 22.37 8.31 8.28
C GLY A 60 22.60 6.88 7.82
N THR A 61 21.71 5.97 8.21
CA THR A 61 21.56 4.67 7.54
C THR A 61 20.27 4.65 6.71
N VAL A 62 20.43 4.53 5.40
CA VAL A 62 19.34 4.51 4.42
C VAL A 62 18.58 3.17 4.49
N TYR A 63 17.71 3.01 5.48
CA TYR A 63 16.72 1.92 5.52
C TYR A 63 15.42 2.42 6.14
N PHE A 64 14.48 2.89 5.29
CA PHE A 64 13.09 3.26 5.60
C PHE A 64 12.58 2.82 6.97
N ALA A 65 12.74 3.63 8.02
CA ALA A 65 11.86 3.85 9.18
C ALA A 65 12.67 4.47 10.34
N ASP A 66 12.86 5.80 10.33
CA ASP A 66 13.55 6.53 11.40
C ASP A 66 12.65 6.76 12.64
N SER A 67 11.32 6.67 12.51
CA SER A 67 10.37 6.71 13.63
C SER A 67 8.99 6.13 13.27
N ARG A 68 8.14 5.88 14.28
CA ARG A 68 6.73 5.48 14.07
C ARG A 68 5.92 6.61 13.44
N GLN A 69 6.21 7.87 13.79
CA GLN A 69 5.58 9.04 13.16
C GLN A 69 5.87 9.09 11.67
N ASP A 70 7.14 8.91 11.25
CA ASP A 70 7.48 8.94 9.83
C ASP A 70 6.79 7.83 9.03
N ALA A 71 6.59 6.66 9.64
CA ALA A 71 5.82 5.58 9.01
C ALA A 71 4.33 5.92 8.90
N ALA A 72 3.76 6.58 9.91
CA ALA A 72 2.38 7.05 9.86
C ALA A 72 2.19 8.12 8.77
N ASP A 73 3.11 9.07 8.67
CA ASP A 73 3.08 10.13 7.64
C ASP A 73 3.24 9.55 6.23
N ARG A 74 4.14 8.58 6.05
CA ARG A 74 4.27 7.87 4.76
C ARG A 74 3.01 7.08 4.42
N TYR A 75 2.44 6.36 5.38
CA TYR A 75 1.20 5.61 5.17
C TYR A 75 0.06 6.55 4.78
N LEU A 76 -0.15 7.64 5.52
CA LEU A 76 -1.20 8.63 5.24
C LEU A 76 -0.97 9.36 3.92
N GLY A 77 0.28 9.71 3.61
CA GLY A 77 0.67 10.30 2.33
C GLY A 77 0.40 9.36 1.17
N ALA A 78 0.72 8.08 1.30
CA ALA A 78 0.42 7.05 0.30
C ALA A 78 -1.09 6.87 0.11
N VAL A 79 -1.87 6.82 1.20
CA VAL A 79 -3.34 6.78 1.16
C VAL A 79 -3.90 8.01 0.43
N LYS A 80 -3.32 9.20 0.66
CA LYS A 80 -3.71 10.42 -0.07
C LYS A 80 -3.32 10.33 -1.55
N ALA A 81 -2.14 9.84 -1.87
CA ALA A 81 -1.60 9.74 -3.23
C ALA A 81 -2.44 8.82 -4.13
N VAL A 82 -2.97 7.71 -3.61
CA VAL A 82 -3.81 6.80 -4.40
C VAL A 82 -5.22 7.35 -4.69
N GLY A 83 -5.63 8.47 -4.06
CA GLY A 83 -6.83 9.23 -4.42
C GLY A 83 -8.12 8.39 -4.47
N LYS A 84 -8.70 8.25 -5.66
CA LYS A 84 -9.94 7.47 -5.88
C LYS A 84 -9.78 5.96 -5.63
N TYR A 85 -8.55 5.45 -5.62
CA TYR A 85 -8.28 4.02 -5.43
C TYR A 85 -8.07 3.62 -3.96
N LYS A 86 -8.33 4.51 -3.00
CA LYS A 86 -8.20 4.23 -1.56
C LYS A 86 -8.90 2.94 -1.12
N VAL A 87 -10.07 2.65 -1.68
CA VAL A 87 -10.82 1.43 -1.36
C VAL A 87 -10.01 0.17 -1.67
N TYR A 88 -9.33 0.12 -2.82
CA TYR A 88 -8.48 -1.00 -3.20
C TYR A 88 -7.28 -1.14 -2.24
N LEU A 89 -6.66 -0.02 -1.85
CA LEU A 89 -5.55 -0.04 -0.90
C LEU A 89 -5.98 -0.64 0.44
N LEU A 90 -7.11 -0.18 0.98
CA LEU A 90 -7.61 -0.67 2.27
C LEU A 90 -7.96 -2.17 2.20
N HIS A 91 -8.66 -2.61 1.15
CA HIS A 91 -9.07 -3.99 1.05
C HIS A 91 -7.92 -4.95 0.73
N PHE A 92 -7.03 -4.60 -0.19
CA PHE A 92 -6.01 -5.52 -0.71
C PHE A 92 -4.68 -5.45 0.03
N LEU A 93 -4.29 -4.27 0.53
CA LEU A 93 -2.99 -4.08 1.18
C LEU A 93 -3.12 -3.99 2.70
N ARG A 94 -4.14 -3.29 3.22
CA ARG A 94 -4.33 -3.16 4.68
C ARG A 94 -4.99 -4.40 5.29
N ASP A 95 -6.08 -4.86 4.67
CA ASP A 95 -6.93 -5.93 5.20
C ASP A 95 -6.57 -7.31 4.59
N ASP A 96 -5.59 -7.38 3.69
CA ASP A 96 -5.11 -8.59 2.99
C ASP A 96 -6.25 -9.44 2.38
N LYS A 97 -7.33 -8.80 1.94
CA LYS A 97 -8.47 -9.51 1.32
C LYS A 97 -8.13 -9.91 -0.11
N ASN A 98 -8.69 -11.04 -0.55
CA ASN A 98 -8.58 -11.47 -1.94
C ASN A 98 -9.66 -10.81 -2.84
N VAL A 99 -9.40 -10.78 -4.15
CA VAL A 99 -10.27 -10.11 -5.16
C VAL A 99 -11.66 -10.70 -5.21
N ARG A 100 -11.79 -12.02 -5.03
CA ARG A 100 -13.09 -12.69 -5.05
C ARG A 100 -13.96 -12.22 -3.87
N ALA A 101 -13.40 -12.16 -2.68
CA ALA A 101 -14.09 -11.66 -1.49
C ALA A 101 -14.54 -10.20 -1.70
N PHE A 102 -13.65 -9.35 -2.22
CA PHE A 102 -13.97 -7.96 -2.54
C PHE A 102 -15.15 -7.82 -3.52
N VAL A 103 -15.17 -8.59 -4.61
CA VAL A 103 -16.26 -8.55 -5.61
C VAL A 103 -17.59 -9.03 -5.01
N LEU A 104 -17.55 -10.04 -4.13
CA LEU A 104 -18.76 -10.56 -3.49
C LEU A 104 -19.33 -9.62 -2.41
N GLU A 105 -18.47 -8.91 -1.69
CA GLU A 105 -18.87 -7.91 -0.68
C GLU A 105 -19.45 -6.62 -1.31
N ASN A 106 -19.16 -6.35 -2.58
CA ASN A 106 -19.57 -5.14 -3.28
C ASN A 106 -20.62 -5.45 -4.37
N PRO A 107 -21.92 -5.44 -4.05
CA PRO A 107 -22.98 -5.90 -4.95
C PRO A 107 -23.08 -5.12 -6.27
N VAL A 108 -22.63 -3.86 -6.30
CA VAL A 108 -22.55 -3.02 -7.51
C VAL A 108 -21.59 -3.62 -8.57
N LEU A 109 -20.63 -4.43 -8.14
CA LEU A 109 -19.68 -5.14 -8.99
C LEU A 109 -20.16 -6.56 -9.36
N ASN A 110 -21.23 -7.04 -8.73
CA ASN A 110 -21.58 -8.46 -8.67
C ASN A 110 -22.40 -8.96 -9.88
N ASN A 111 -21.86 -8.82 -11.09
CA ASN A 111 -22.37 -9.53 -12.26
C ASN A 111 -21.66 -10.88 -12.51
N LYS A 112 -20.80 -11.34 -11.58
CA LYS A 112 -19.91 -12.52 -11.71
C LYS A 112 -19.14 -12.60 -13.05
N ALA A 113 -19.08 -11.50 -13.78
CA ALA A 113 -18.52 -11.44 -15.11
C ALA A 113 -17.00 -11.38 -15.01
N LYS A 114 -16.31 -12.07 -15.92
CA LYS A 114 -14.86 -11.98 -16.10
C LYS A 114 -14.39 -10.51 -16.23
N THR A 115 -15.24 -9.68 -16.84
CA THR A 115 -15.04 -8.23 -17.00
C THR A 115 -14.90 -7.50 -15.66
N THR A 116 -15.73 -7.81 -14.67
CA THR A 116 -15.63 -7.19 -13.34
C THR A 116 -14.28 -7.49 -12.69
N TYR A 117 -13.84 -8.75 -12.70
CA TYR A 117 -12.56 -9.14 -12.13
C TYR A 117 -11.40 -8.42 -12.83
N ASN A 118 -11.44 -8.32 -14.16
CA ASN A 118 -10.42 -7.60 -14.92
C ASN A 118 -10.38 -6.11 -14.57
N ILE A 119 -11.53 -5.46 -14.37
CA ILE A 119 -11.61 -4.06 -13.93
C ILE A 119 -10.98 -3.90 -12.54
N VAL A 120 -11.27 -4.82 -11.61
CA VAL A 120 -10.67 -4.78 -10.27
C VAL A 120 -9.16 -4.98 -10.33
N TYR A 121 -8.66 -5.92 -11.14
CA TYR A 121 -7.21 -6.10 -11.32
C TYR A 121 -6.55 -4.88 -11.97
N ALA A 122 -7.20 -4.24 -12.94
CA ALA A 122 -6.71 -3.02 -13.56
C ALA A 122 -6.63 -1.88 -12.55
N ALA A 123 -7.70 -1.65 -11.78
CA ALA A 123 -7.72 -0.63 -10.73
C ALA A 123 -6.67 -0.90 -9.64
N LEU A 124 -6.45 -2.17 -9.28
CA LEU A 124 -5.37 -2.57 -8.37
C LEU A 124 -3.99 -2.21 -8.95
N CYS A 125 -3.75 -2.50 -10.23
CA CYS A 125 -2.50 -2.16 -10.89
C CYS A 125 -2.26 -0.65 -10.95
N GLU A 126 -3.27 0.14 -11.33
CA GLU A 126 -3.19 1.61 -11.37
C GLU A 126 -2.92 2.19 -9.97
N MET A 127 -3.56 1.65 -8.94
CA MET A 127 -3.27 2.01 -7.56
C MET A 127 -1.81 1.72 -7.18
N LEU A 128 -1.27 0.56 -7.55
CA LEU A 128 0.13 0.21 -7.29
C LEU A 128 1.10 1.11 -8.05
N ASP A 129 0.76 1.52 -9.28
CA ASP A 129 1.57 2.46 -10.06
C ASP A 129 1.65 3.83 -9.38
N LEU A 130 0.55 4.32 -8.80
CA LEU A 130 0.55 5.54 -7.99
C LEU A 130 1.42 5.41 -6.73
N LEU A 131 1.44 4.23 -6.10
CA LEU A 131 2.31 3.97 -4.96
C LEU A 131 3.79 3.95 -5.35
N ILE A 132 4.14 3.40 -6.52
CA ILE A 132 5.51 3.47 -7.05
C ILE A 132 5.95 4.92 -7.16
N VAL A 133 5.15 5.76 -7.85
CA VAL A 133 5.46 7.19 -8.03
C VAL A 133 5.65 7.89 -6.68
N TYR A 134 4.79 7.61 -5.71
CA TYR A 134 4.88 8.19 -4.37
C TYR A 134 6.18 7.80 -3.66
N TYR A 135 6.50 6.50 -3.56
CA TYR A 135 7.67 6.04 -2.83
C TYR A 135 8.99 6.37 -3.53
N ASP A 136 9.03 6.36 -4.86
CA ASP A 136 10.20 6.79 -5.62
C ASP A 136 10.44 8.30 -5.45
N GLY A 137 9.37 9.11 -5.43
CA GLY A 137 9.46 10.54 -5.14
C GLY A 137 10.02 10.84 -3.74
N LEU A 138 9.64 10.07 -2.73
CA LEU A 138 10.19 10.16 -1.38
C LEU A 138 11.69 9.79 -1.32
N GLN A 139 12.14 8.87 -2.17
CA GLN A 139 13.57 8.49 -2.20
C GLN A 139 14.43 9.59 -2.80
N ARG A 140 13.98 10.20 -3.91
CA ARG A 140 14.71 11.27 -4.61
C ARG A 140 14.88 12.54 -3.77
N THR A 141 13.88 12.86 -2.95
CA THR A 141 13.90 14.04 -2.06
C THR A 141 14.84 13.90 -0.87
N LYS A 142 15.29 12.69 -0.52
CA LYS A 142 16.26 12.45 0.56
C LYS A 142 17.72 12.43 0.09
N THR A 143 17.97 12.33 -1.22
CA THR A 143 19.30 12.23 -1.82
C THR A 143 19.82 13.55 -2.41
N GLY A 144 19.02 14.62 -2.39
CA GLY A 144 19.42 15.97 -2.78
C GLY A 144 19.43 16.89 -1.57
#